data_AF-K5BI74-F1
#
_entry.id   AF-K5BI74-F1
#
_cell.length_a   1.000
_cell.length_b   1.000
_cell.length_c   1.000
_cell.angle_alpha   90.00
_cell.angle_beta   90.00
_cell.angle_gamma   90.00
#
_symmetry.space_group_name_H-M   'P 1'
#
loop_
_entity.id
_entity.type
_entity.pdbx_description
1 polymer ?
#
loop_
_entity_poly.entity_id
_entity_poly.type
_entity_poly.pdbx_seq_one_letter_code
_entity_poly.pdbx_strand_id
1 'polypeptide(L)'
;NYIAQLVYVTRHPAQALPPQLARLIEYGASPRATIAFAKAARAAALLAGRNHVLPEDIRRVAYRVLRHRLILRFEAVTSGVTPESIIDAVLQSVRVP
;
A
#
# COMPACT_ATOMS: atom_id res chain seq x y z
N ASN A 1 10.89 -8.52 3.56
CA ASN A 1 10.06 -7.71 4.48
C ASN A 1 9.29 -6.54 3.83
N TYR A 2 9.45 -6.27 2.52
CA TYR A 2 8.81 -5.13 1.84
C TYR A 2 7.27 -5.10 1.90
N ILE A 3 6.59 -6.21 1.57
CA ILE A 3 5.11 -6.29 1.62
C ILE A 3 4.58 -5.99 3.02
N ALA A 4 5.20 -6.57 4.05
CA ALA A 4 4.79 -6.39 5.43
C ALA A 4 4.97 -4.93 5.86
N GLN A 5 6.05 -4.28 5.45
CA GLN A 5 6.28 -2.85 5.73
C GLN A 5 5.25 -1.95 5.05
N LEU A 6 4.89 -2.20 3.78
CA LEU A 6 3.83 -1.44 3.10
C LEU A 6 2.51 -1.53 3.87
N VAL A 7 2.10 -2.74 4.26
CA VAL A 7 0.87 -2.94 5.06
C VAL A 7 1.00 -2.29 6.43
N TYR A 8 2.16 -2.42 7.09
CA TYR A 8 2.43 -1.81 8.38
C TYR A 8 2.26 -0.28 8.35
N VAL A 9 2.82 0.39 7.33
CA VAL A 9 2.69 1.84 7.18
C VAL A 9 1.24 2.26 7.04
N THR A 10 0.39 1.51 6.31
CA THR A 10 -1.03 1.86 6.23
C THR A 10 -1.75 1.80 7.58
N ARG A 11 -1.26 0.96 8.51
CA ARG A 11 -1.84 0.77 9.85
C ARG A 11 -1.24 1.70 10.90
N HIS A 12 -0.02 2.15 10.68
CA HIS A 12 0.73 3.04 11.57
C HIS A 12 1.25 4.26 10.79
N PRO A 13 0.37 5.03 10.14
CA PRO A 13 0.81 6.02 9.16
C PRO A 13 1.60 7.17 9.77
N ALA A 14 1.37 7.52 11.04
CA ALA A 14 2.12 8.55 11.75
C ALA A 14 3.62 8.26 11.89
N GLN A 15 4.05 7.01 11.68
CA GLN A 15 5.46 6.64 11.78
C GLN A 15 6.25 6.84 10.48
N ALA A 16 5.57 7.01 9.34
CA ALA A 16 6.22 7.01 8.02
C ALA A 16 5.62 8.01 7.01
N LEU A 17 4.42 8.53 7.24
CA LEU A 17 3.76 9.49 6.35
C LEU A 17 3.75 10.90 6.95
N PRO A 18 3.68 11.96 6.12
CA PRO A 18 3.46 13.32 6.59
C PRO A 18 2.22 13.42 7.49
N PRO A 19 2.25 14.18 8.60
CA PRO A 19 1.14 14.27 9.56
C PRO A 19 -0.22 14.60 8.92
N GLN A 20 -0.21 15.44 7.87
CA GLN A 20 -1.39 15.86 7.15
C GLN A 20 -2.06 14.72 6.37
N LEU A 21 -1.30 13.74 5.90
CA LEU A 21 -1.82 12.53 5.25
C LEU A 21 -2.12 11.44 6.28
N ALA A 22 -1.26 11.29 7.29
CA ALA A 22 -1.40 10.24 8.29
C ALA A 22 -2.73 10.32 9.06
N ARG A 23 -3.17 11.54 9.41
CA ARG A 23 -4.44 11.75 10.13
C ARG A 23 -5.67 11.37 9.30
N LEU A 24 -5.57 11.41 7.98
CA LEU A 24 -6.69 11.16 7.07
C LEU A 24 -7.04 9.67 6.95
N ILE A 25 -6.14 8.78 7.36
CA ILE A 25 -6.41 7.35 7.40
C ILE A 25 -7.14 7.04 8.71
N GLU A 26 -8.38 6.56 8.59
CA GLU A 26 -9.17 6.08 9.72
C GLU A 26 -8.83 4.63 10.05
N TYR A 27 -8.78 3.78 9.02
CA TYR A 27 -8.34 2.39 9.14
C TYR A 27 -7.44 1.97 7.98
N GLY A 28 -6.28 1.41 8.34
CA GLY A 28 -5.32 0.84 7.40
C GLY A 28 -5.69 -0.57 6.93
N ALA A 29 -4.92 -1.08 5.96
CA ALA A 29 -5.16 -2.41 5.42
C ALA A 29 -4.92 -3.51 6.48
N SER A 30 -5.75 -4.56 6.47
CA SER A 30 -5.59 -5.70 7.38
C SER A 30 -4.44 -6.61 6.94
N PRO A 31 -3.96 -7.53 7.81
CA PRO A 31 -2.95 -8.53 7.43
C PRO A 31 -3.32 -9.38 6.20
N ARG A 32 -4.61 -9.45 5.83
CA ARG A 32 -5.07 -10.09 4.58
C ARG A 32 -4.51 -9.40 3.33
N ALA A 33 -4.14 -8.12 3.41
CA ALA A 33 -3.46 -7.43 2.32
C ALA A 33 -2.09 -8.04 2.03
N THR A 34 -1.34 -8.48 3.04
CA THR A 34 -0.05 -9.17 2.87
C THR A 34 -0.20 -10.43 2.02
N ILE A 35 -1.25 -11.22 2.29
CA ILE A 35 -1.56 -12.43 1.52
C ILE A 35 -1.94 -12.07 0.07
N ALA A 36 -2.76 -11.03 -0.12
CA ALA A 36 -3.17 -10.58 -1.44
C ALA A 36 -1.98 -10.08 -2.26
N PHE A 37 -1.09 -9.28 -1.67
CA PHE A 37 0.16 -8.85 -2.28
C PHE A 37 1.02 -10.03 -2.71
N ALA A 38 1.26 -11.00 -1.82
CA ALA A 38 2.11 -12.15 -2.12
C ALA A 38 1.56 -12.97 -3.31
N LYS A 39 0.24 -13.21 -3.34
CA LYS A 39 -0.42 -13.91 -4.46
C LYS A 39 -0.34 -13.11 -5.76
N ALA A 40 -0.70 -11.82 -5.72
CA ALA A 40 -0.74 -10.97 -6.90
C ALA A 40 0.66 -10.71 -7.48
N ALA A 41 1.67 -10.52 -6.64
CA ALA A 41 3.04 -10.30 -7.09
C ALA A 41 3.65 -11.56 -7.73
N ARG A 42 3.37 -12.76 -7.19
CA ARG A 42 3.76 -14.04 -7.82
C ARG A 42 3.09 -14.23 -9.18
N ALA A 43 1.80 -13.91 -9.28
CA ALA A 43 1.09 -13.94 -10.56
C ALA A 43 1.69 -12.94 -11.56
N ALA A 44 2.03 -11.72 -11.12
CA ALA A 44 2.67 -10.72 -11.96
C ALA A 44 4.05 -11.16 -12.46
N ALA A 45 4.87 -11.74 -11.59
CA ALA A 45 6.18 -12.29 -11.95
C ALA A 45 6.05 -13.43 -12.97
N LEU A 46 5.11 -14.35 -12.75
CA LEU A 46 4.85 -15.47 -13.66
C LEU A 46 4.40 -15.00 -15.05
N LEU A 47 3.49 -14.03 -15.11
CA LEU A 47 3.05 -13.40 -16.37
C LEU A 47 4.19 -12.65 -17.07
N ALA A 48 5.22 -12.22 -16.33
CA ALA A 48 6.44 -11.62 -16.87
C ALA A 48 7.53 -12.66 -17.20
N GLY A 49 7.23 -13.97 -17.18
CA GLY A 49 8.17 -15.04 -17.51
C GLY A 49 9.21 -15.33 -16.43
N ARG A 50 9.05 -14.79 -15.22
CA ARG A 50 9.97 -14.97 -14.08
C ARG A 50 9.39 -15.94 -13.06
N ASN A 51 10.26 -16.73 -12.44
CA ASN A 51 9.92 -17.67 -11.36
C ASN A 51 10.10 -17.08 -9.95
N HIS A 52 10.49 -15.81 -9.85
CA HIS A 52 10.71 -15.10 -8.59
C HIS A 52 10.14 -13.69 -8.66
N VAL A 53 9.71 -13.19 -7.49
CA VAL A 53 9.10 -11.86 -7.34
C VAL A 53 10.19 -10.80 -7.18
N LEU A 54 10.06 -9.71 -7.91
CA LEU A 54 10.88 -8.51 -7.75
C LEU A 54 10.05 -7.37 -7.10
N PRO A 55 10.69 -6.37 -6.48
CA PRO A 55 9.96 -5.27 -5.82
C PRO A 55 8.99 -4.52 -6.74
N GLU A 56 9.30 -4.40 -8.03
CA GLU A 56 8.43 -3.79 -9.04
C GLU A 56 7.12 -4.56 -9.25
N ASP A 57 7.10 -5.88 -9.08
CA ASP A 57 5.87 -6.68 -9.16
C ASP A 57 4.92 -6.31 -8.02
N ILE A 58 5.48 -6.07 -6.83
CA ILE A 58 4.74 -5.64 -5.65
C ILE A 58 4.20 -4.22 -5.86
N ARG A 59 5.02 -3.29 -6.39
CA ARG A 59 4.58 -1.93 -6.72
C ARG A 59 3.46 -1.94 -7.77
N ARG A 60 3.58 -2.77 -8.80
CA ARG A 60 2.61 -2.90 -9.90
C ARG A 60 1.22 -3.31 -9.42
N VAL A 61 1.13 -4.11 -8.36
CA VAL A 61 -0.15 -4.57 -7.80
C VAL A 61 -0.65 -3.73 -6.62
N ALA A 62 0.12 -2.73 -6.16
CA ALA A 62 -0.17 -1.98 -4.95
C ALA A 62 -1.54 -1.30 -4.94
N TYR A 63 -1.88 -0.56 -6.00
CA TYR A 63 -3.21 0.08 -6.10
C TYR A 63 -4.34 -0.94 -6.09
N ARG A 64 -4.19 -2.05 -6.81
CA ARG A 64 -5.21 -3.12 -6.87
C ARG A 64 -5.43 -3.79 -5.52
N VAL A 65 -4.37 -3.92 -4.72
CA VAL A 65 -4.46 -4.53 -3.40
C VAL A 65 -5.00 -3.55 -2.37
N LEU A 66 -4.56 -2.28 -2.39
CA LEU A 66 -4.78 -1.33 -1.29
C LEU A 66 -5.99 -0.41 -1.46
N ARG A 67 -6.41 -0.04 -2.69
CA ARG A 67 -7.42 0.99 -2.96
C ARG A 67 -8.70 0.84 -2.15
N HIS A 68 -9.21 -0.38 -2.04
CA HIS A 68 -10.45 -0.71 -1.34
C HIS A 68 -10.22 -1.25 0.08
N ARG A 69 -9.00 -1.08 0.62
CA ARG A 69 -8.60 -1.54 1.95
C ARG A 69 -8.17 -0.41 2.87
N LEU A 70 -8.28 0.83 2.41
CA LEU A 70 -8.05 2.03 3.18
C LEU A 70 -9.39 2.68 3.46
N ILE A 71 -9.71 2.89 4.73
CA ILE A 71 -10.85 3.70 5.14
C ILE A 71 -10.28 5.08 5.50
N LEU A 72 -10.75 6.10 4.79
CA LEU A 72 -10.33 7.48 5.00
C LEU A 72 -11.40 8.22 5.80
N ARG A 73 -10.96 9.17 6.62
CA ARG A 73 -11.87 10.09 7.33
C ARG A 73 -12.58 11.00 6.33
N PHE A 74 -13.71 11.57 6.75
CA PHE A 74 -14.43 12.58 5.97
C PHE A 74 -13.56 13.78 5.57
N GLU A 75 -12.61 14.18 6.42
CA GLU A 75 -11.62 15.23 6.14
C GLU A 75 -10.79 14.98 4.87
N ALA A 76 -10.62 13.71 4.47
CA ALA A 76 -9.91 13.37 3.23
C ALA A 76 -10.71 13.85 2.01
N VAL A 77 -12.04 13.71 2.04
CA VAL A 77 -12.94 14.14 0.98
C VAL A 77 -12.89 15.66 0.82
N THR A 78 -12.97 16.41 1.92
CA THR A 78 -12.89 17.87 1.89
C THR A 78 -11.52 18.39 1.45
N SER A 79 -10.46 17.62 1.70
CA SER A 79 -9.09 17.93 1.28
C SER A 79 -8.75 17.42 -0.13
N GLY A 80 -9.69 16.78 -0.84
CA GLY A 80 -9.45 16.20 -2.16
C GLY A 80 -8.45 15.03 -2.17
N VAL A 81 -8.18 14.42 -1.02
CA VAL A 81 -7.22 13.31 -0.87
C VAL A 81 -7.92 11.99 -1.18
N THR A 82 -7.37 11.27 -2.17
CA THR A 82 -7.88 9.96 -2.60
C THR A 82 -7.11 8.81 -1.97
N PRO A 83 -7.66 7.58 -1.96
CA PRO A 83 -6.90 6.39 -1.59
C PRO A 83 -5.60 6.23 -2.41
N GLU A 84 -5.60 6.60 -3.69
CA GLU A 84 -4.40 6.62 -4.55
C GLU A 84 -3.31 7.51 -3.96
N SER A 85 -3.66 8.71 -3.53
CA SER A 85 -2.72 9.67 -2.93
C SER A 85 -2.03 9.07 -1.70
N ILE A 86 -2.79 8.33 -0.88
CA ILE A 86 -2.26 7.62 0.28
C ILE A 86 -1.35 6.46 -0.16
N ILE A 87 -1.76 5.68 -1.16
CA ILE A 87 -0.98 4.55 -1.67
C ILE A 87 0.37 5.03 -2.23
N ASP A 88 0.38 6.16 -2.94
CA ASP A 88 1.60 6.80 -3.42
C ASP A 88 2.53 7.16 -2.28
N ALA A 89 2.01 7.80 -1.23
CA ALA A 89 2.78 8.17 -0.06
C ALA A 89 3.37 6.94 0.67
N VAL A 90 2.59 5.85 0.80
CA VAL A 90 3.06 4.59 1.38
C VAL A 90 4.17 3.95 0.54
N LEU A 91 4.04 3.95 -0.79
CA LEU A 91 5.06 3.41 -1.69
C LEU A 91 6.36 4.23 -1.65
N GLN A 92 6.26 5.54 -1.42
CA GLN A 92 7.41 6.43 -1.30
C GLN A 92 8.08 6.35 0.08
N SER A 93 7.34 6.05 1.14
CA SER A 93 7.87 6.03 2.51
C SER A 93 8.65 4.75 2.85
N VAL A 94 8.46 3.66 2.10
CA VAL A 94 9.10 2.37 2.36
C VAL A 94 10.28 2.15 1.42
N ARG A 95 11.48 1.96 1.97
CA ARG A 95 12.69 1.65 1.20
C ARG A 95 12.52 0.35 0.43
N VAL A 96 12.82 0.42 -0.88
CA VAL A 96 12.85 -0.76 -1.75
C VAL A 96 14.07 -1.63 -1.36
N PRO A 97 13.91 -2.95 -1.17
CA PRO A 97 15.01 -3.87 -0.85
C PRO A 97 16.07 -3.98 -1.95
#